data_AF-A0A1C7HNF9-F1
#
_entry.id   AF-A0A1C7HNF9-F1
#
_cell.length_a   1.000
_cell.length_b   1.000
_cell.length_c   1.000
_cell.angle_alpha   90.00
_cell.angle_beta   90.00
_cell.angle_gamma   90.00
#
_symmetry.space_group_name_H-M   'P 1'
#
loop_
_entity.id
_entity.type
_entity.pdbx_description
1 polymer ?
#
loop_
_entity_poly.entity_id
_entity_poly.type
_entity_poly.pdbx_seq_one_letter_code
_entity_poly.pdbx_strand_id
1 'polypeptide(L)'
;MAKDKKKKRNKLKTFLSLAAIFIACFLIYAASSDLMMTMKLKDEITSSEEMINSLENQKDDLSKEKQNLENPEYVKRFARGKYMVSKPGEQVFKLPAKNNDDDD
;
A
#
# COMPACT_ATOMS: atom_id res chain seq x y z
N MET A 1 39.32 -33.14 -58.70
CA MET A 1 37.84 -33.03 -58.81
C MET A 1 37.22 -33.55 -57.53
N ALA A 2 37.10 -32.70 -56.50
CA ALA A 2 36.53 -33.09 -55.21
C ALA A 2 35.00 -32.95 -55.29
N LYS A 3 34.28 -34.06 -55.16
CA LYS A 3 32.82 -34.09 -55.18
C LYS A 3 32.30 -33.68 -53.80
N ASP A 4 31.73 -32.48 -53.69
CA ASP A 4 31.04 -32.01 -52.49
C ASP A 4 29.84 -32.92 -52.18
N LYS A 5 29.97 -33.72 -51.11
CA LYS A 5 28.86 -34.51 -50.57
C LYS A 5 27.88 -33.57 -49.87
N LYS A 6 26.85 -33.13 -50.58
CA LYS A 6 25.71 -32.39 -49.98
C LYS A 6 25.07 -33.26 -48.89
N LYS A 7 25.34 -32.93 -47.63
CA LYS A 7 24.81 -33.57 -46.43
C LYS A 7 23.28 -33.42 -46.45
N LYS A 8 22.55 -34.49 -46.78
CA LYS A 8 21.08 -34.52 -46.66
C LYS A 8 20.73 -34.18 -45.22
N ARG A 9 20.16 -32.99 -45.00
CA ARG A 9 19.71 -32.55 -43.69
C ARG A 9 18.55 -33.46 -43.28
N ASN A 10 18.74 -34.24 -42.21
CA ASN A 10 17.70 -35.12 -41.69
C ASN A 10 16.56 -34.25 -41.14
N LYS A 11 15.48 -34.08 -41.91
CA LYS A 11 14.31 -33.25 -41.54
C LYS A 11 13.75 -33.60 -40.15
N LEU A 12 13.92 -34.86 -39.73
CA LEU A 12 13.56 -35.35 -38.40
C LEU A 12 14.35 -34.65 -37.27
N LYS A 13 15.65 -34.40 -37.45
CA LYS A 13 16.47 -33.67 -36.46
C LYS A 13 16.06 -32.20 -36.37
N THR A 14 15.64 -31.61 -37.48
CA THR A 14 15.13 -30.23 -37.52
C THR A 14 13.78 -30.11 -36.83
N PHE A 15 12.87 -31.07 -37.02
CA PHE A 15 11.60 -31.15 -36.29
C PHE A 15 11.80 -31.37 -34.79
N LEU A 16 12.71 -32.28 -34.40
CA LEU A 16 13.00 -32.53 -32.99
C LEU A 16 13.60 -31.30 -32.29
N SER A 17 14.47 -30.56 -32.98
CA SER A 17 15.00 -29.29 -32.50
C SER A 17 13.89 -28.24 -32.31
N LEU A 18 12.91 -28.18 -33.21
CA LEU A 18 11.81 -27.22 -33.11
C LEU A 18 10.86 -27.58 -31.96
N ALA A 19 10.59 -28.87 -31.76
CA ALA A 19 9.82 -29.36 -30.62
C ALA A 19 10.50 -29.04 -29.28
N ALA A 20 11.82 -29.20 -29.20
CA ALA A 20 12.60 -28.85 -28.00
C ALA A 20 12.51 -27.36 -27.66
N ILE A 21 12.53 -26.48 -28.66
CA ILE A 21 12.35 -25.03 -28.46
C ILE A 21 10.94 -24.73 -27.92
N PHE A 22 9.91 -25.38 -28.47
CA PHE A 22 8.54 -25.21 -28.01
C PHE A 22 8.36 -25.62 -26.54
N ILE A 23 8.95 -26.76 -26.15
CA ILE A 23 8.94 -27.25 -24.77
C ILE A 23 9.67 -26.26 -23.86
N ALA A 24 10.82 -25.75 -24.27
CA ALA A 24 11.56 -24.75 -23.50
C ALA A 24 10.75 -23.47 -23.28
N CYS A 25 10.09 -22.96 -24.33
CA CYS A 25 9.20 -21.79 -24.22
C CYS A 25 8.01 -22.07 -23.28
N PHE A 26 7.42 -23.25 -23.36
CA PHE A 26 6.32 -23.65 -22.47
C PHE A 26 6.75 -23.69 -21.00
N LEU A 27 7.92 -24.26 -20.71
CA LEU A 27 8.46 -24.31 -19.34
C LEU A 27 8.78 -22.91 -18.79
N ILE A 28 9.33 -22.01 -19.62
CA ILE A 28 9.57 -20.60 -19.23
C ILE A 28 8.25 -19.87 -18.97
N TYR A 29 7.23 -20.14 -19.76
CA TYR A 29 5.89 -19.56 -19.56
C TYR A 29 5.27 -20.06 -18.25
N ALA A 30 5.30 -21.36 -17.98
CA ALA A 30 4.80 -21.94 -16.73
C ALA A 30 5.55 -21.41 -15.49
N ALA A 31 6.88 -21.31 -15.58
CA ALA A 31 7.68 -20.75 -14.49
C ALA A 31 7.38 -19.28 -14.22
N SER A 32 7.13 -18.48 -15.27
CA SER A 32 6.79 -17.07 -15.10
C SER A 32 5.38 -16.85 -14.55
N SER A 33 4.41 -17.72 -14.86
CA SER A 33 3.08 -17.65 -14.23
C SER A 33 3.11 -17.97 -12.73
N ASP A 34 3.92 -18.94 -12.30
CA ASP A 34 4.06 -19.30 -10.87
C ASP A 34 4.74 -18.18 -10.06
N LEU A 35 5.75 -17.54 -10.65
CA LEU A 35 6.39 -16.37 -10.03
C LEU A 35 5.43 -15.19 -9.92
N MET A 36 4.65 -14.91 -10.98
CA MET A 36 3.67 -13.82 -10.94
C MET A 36 2.56 -14.07 -9.92
N MET A 37 2.11 -15.32 -9.78
CA MET A 37 1.13 -15.68 -8.76
C MET A 37 1.70 -15.51 -7.35
N THR A 38 2.94 -15.94 -7.11
CA THR A 38 3.60 -15.78 -5.81
C THR A 38 3.81 -14.30 -5.44
N MET A 39 4.13 -13.44 -6.40
CA MET A 39 4.24 -12.00 -6.16
C MET A 39 2.88 -11.37 -5.82
N LYS A 40 1.82 -11.72 -6.57
CA LYS A 40 0.46 -11.25 -6.26
C LYS A 40 -0.02 -11.68 -4.87
N LEU A 41 0.26 -12.91 -4.47
CA LEU A 41 -0.09 -13.40 -3.12
C LEU A 41 0.67 -12.62 -2.04
N LYS A 42 1.95 -12.31 -2.26
CA LYS A 42 2.73 -11.49 -1.32
C LYS A 42 2.17 -10.08 -1.21
N ASP A 43 1.84 -9.45 -2.32
CA ASP A 43 1.28 -8.10 -2.34
C ASP A 43 -0.09 -8.04 -1.63
N GLU A 44 -0.93 -9.06 -1.82
CA GLU A 44 -2.24 -9.17 -1.16
C GLU A 44 -2.12 -9.39 0.35
N ILE A 45 -1.13 -10.19 0.79
CA ILE A 45 -0.82 -10.37 2.21
C ILE A 45 -0.35 -9.05 2.83
N THR A 46 0.62 -8.36 2.20
CA THR A 46 1.14 -7.09 2.73
C THR A 46 0.06 -6.01 2.78
N SER A 47 -0.77 -5.91 1.73
CA SER A 47 -1.89 -4.96 1.71
C SER A 47 -2.93 -5.26 2.78
N SER A 48 -3.22 -6.54 3.03
CA SER A 48 -4.15 -6.94 4.09
C SER A 48 -3.59 -6.65 5.49
N GLU A 49 -2.30 -6.91 5.71
CA GLU A 49 -1.63 -6.59 6.99
C GLU A 49 -1.58 -5.07 7.24
N GLU A 50 -1.29 -4.27 6.22
CA GLU A 50 -1.35 -2.80 6.32
C GLU A 50 -2.76 -2.30 6.65
N MET A 51 -3.78 -2.90 6.02
CA MET A 51 -5.18 -2.57 6.28
C MET A 51 -5.58 -2.94 7.71
N ILE A 52 -5.17 -4.12 8.21
CA ILE A 52 -5.42 -4.53 9.59
C ILE A 52 -4.78 -3.55 10.58
N ASN A 53 -3.50 -3.22 10.38
CA ASN A 53 -2.80 -2.26 11.25
C ASN A 53 -3.45 -0.87 11.21
N SER A 54 -3.88 -0.41 10.04
CA SER A 54 -4.62 0.86 9.89
C SER A 54 -5.94 0.83 10.66
N LEU A 55 -6.70 -0.26 10.56
CA LEU A 55 -7.97 -0.42 11.27
C LEU A 55 -7.78 -0.51 12.78
N GLU A 56 -6.72 -1.18 13.24
CA GLU A 56 -6.39 -1.30 14.66
C GLU A 56 -6.00 0.05 15.26
N ASN A 57 -5.15 0.82 14.56
CA ASN A 57 -4.81 2.18 14.95
C ASN A 57 -6.05 3.09 15.02
N GLN A 58 -6.91 3.04 14.00
CA GLN A 58 -8.17 3.80 13.99
C GLN A 58 -9.08 3.40 15.16
N LYS A 59 -9.19 2.10 15.45
CA LYS A 59 -9.98 1.61 16.59
C LYS A 59 -9.43 2.15 17.91
N ASP A 60 -8.12 2.13 18.11
CA ASP A 60 -7.48 2.62 19.32
C ASP A 60 -7.67 4.12 19.49
N ASP A 61 -7.53 4.90 18.42
CA ASP A 61 -7.77 6.34 18.44
C ASP A 61 -9.23 6.66 18.73
N LEU A 62 -10.17 5.99 18.08
CA LEU A 62 -11.60 6.13 18.37
C LEU A 62 -11.94 5.70 19.80
N SER A 63 -11.30 4.66 20.33
CA SER A 63 -11.51 4.21 21.71
C SER A 63 -11.03 5.24 22.72
N LYS A 64 -9.84 5.84 22.48
CA LYS A 64 -9.33 6.95 23.30
C LYS A 64 -10.22 8.18 23.20
N GLU A 65 -10.68 8.53 22.00
CA GLU A 65 -11.59 9.64 21.80
C GLU A 65 -12.91 9.41 22.54
N LYS A 66 -13.48 8.21 22.45
CA LYS A 66 -14.68 7.84 23.20
C LYS A 66 -14.47 7.96 24.70
N GLN A 67 -13.37 7.43 25.24
CA GLN A 67 -13.04 7.55 26.67
C GLN A 67 -12.88 9.02 27.09
N ASN A 68 -12.26 9.84 26.25
CA ASN A 68 -12.13 11.27 26.48
C ASN A 68 -13.49 11.97 26.46
N LEU A 69 -14.38 11.61 25.52
CA LEU A 69 -15.73 12.17 25.43
C LEU A 69 -16.64 11.72 26.58
N GLU A 70 -16.41 10.55 27.17
CA GLU A 70 -17.08 10.11 28.40
C GLU A 70 -16.60 10.89 29.64
N ASN A 71 -15.41 11.50 29.59
CA ASN A 71 -14.88 12.31 30.68
C ASN A 71 -15.50 13.73 30.67
N PRO A 72 -16.29 14.10 31.69
CA PRO A 72 -16.99 15.38 31.72
C PRO A 72 -16.05 16.60 31.79
N GLU A 73 -14.85 16.46 32.38
CA GLU A 73 -13.87 17.57 32.39
C GLU A 73 -13.22 17.76 31.01
N TYR A 74 -12.95 16.67 30.29
CA TYR A 74 -12.47 16.76 28.91
C TYR A 74 -13.52 17.42 28.01
N VAL A 75 -14.79 17.02 28.12
CA VAL A 75 -15.89 17.63 27.34
C VAL A 75 -16.01 19.13 27.62
N LYS A 76 -15.93 19.56 28.88
CA LYS A 76 -15.94 21.00 29.23
C LYS A 76 -14.75 21.72 28.61
N ARG A 77 -13.54 21.17 28.69
CA ARG A 77 -12.33 21.77 28.08
C ARG A 77 -12.43 21.84 26.56
N PHE A 78 -12.92 20.78 25.93
CA PHE A 78 -13.15 20.72 24.49
C PHE A 78 -14.16 21.78 24.06
N ALA A 79 -15.28 21.90 24.77
CA ALA A 79 -16.29 22.91 24.49
C ALA A 79 -15.73 24.33 24.68
N ARG A 80 -14.97 24.57 25.75
CA ARG A 80 -14.30 25.85 26.04
C ARG A 80 -13.34 26.25 24.93
N GLY A 81 -12.54 25.31 24.42
CA GLY A 81 -11.59 25.57 23.34
C GLY A 81 -12.25 25.73 21.97
N LYS A 82 -13.12 24.80 21.60
CA LYS A 82 -13.71 24.73 20.25
C LYS A 82 -14.87 25.71 20.04
N TYR A 83 -15.71 25.88 21.05
CA TYR A 83 -16.93 26.70 20.96
C TYR A 83 -16.86 27.96 21.82
N MET A 84 -15.72 28.24 22.46
CA MET A 84 -15.51 29.46 23.25
C MET A 84 -16.56 29.65 24.35
N VAL A 85 -17.08 28.55 24.91
CA VAL A 85 -18.03 28.61 26.04
C VAL A 85 -17.29 28.95 27.33
N SER A 86 -17.93 29.70 28.24
CA SER A 86 -17.37 30.05 29.54
C SER A 86 -18.38 29.82 30.66
N LYS A 87 -17.90 29.67 31.90
CA LYS A 87 -18.77 29.59 33.09
C LYS A 87 -19.22 31.01 33.52
N PRO A 88 -20.30 31.13 34.31
CA PRO A 88 -20.69 32.40 34.90
C PRO A 88 -19.52 33.05 35.65
N GLY A 89 -19.16 34.29 35.26
CA GLY A 89 -18.02 35.03 35.80
C GLY A 89 -16.70 34.88 35.03
N GLU A 90 -16.63 34.03 34.00
CA GLU A 90 -15.47 33.90 33.10
C GLU A 90 -15.69 34.67 31.79
N GLN A 91 -14.66 35.40 31.30
CA GLN A 91 -14.70 36.14 30.03
C GLN A 91 -13.70 35.53 29.01
N VAL A 92 -14.14 35.37 27.76
CA VAL A 92 -13.33 34.80 26.68
C VAL A 92 -12.74 35.92 25.82
N PHE A 93 -11.42 35.90 25.64
CA PHE A 93 -10.70 36.84 24.77
C PHE A 93 -10.21 36.14 23.50
N LYS A 94 -10.52 36.71 22.33
CA LYS A 94 -9.91 36.32 21.06
C LYS A 94 -8.68 37.18 20.83
N LEU A 95 -7.51 36.57 20.92
CA LEU A 95 -6.25 37.25 20.59
C LEU A 95 -6.13 37.34 19.06
N PRO A 96 -5.73 38.50 18.50
CA PRO A 96 -5.38 38.56 17.09
C PRO A 96 -4.26 37.56 16.80
N ALA A 97 -4.32 36.89 15.66
CA ALA A 97 -3.20 36.09 15.20
C ALA A 97 -2.00 37.04 15.07
N LYS A 98 -0.87 36.64 15.67
CA LYS A 98 0.37 37.39 15.52
C LYS A 98 0.80 37.28 14.07
N ASN A 99 0.41 38.26 13.26
CA ASN A 99 1.05 38.49 11.97
C ASN A 99 2.47 38.93 12.32
N ASN A 100 3.47 38.18 11.88
CA ASN A 100 4.88 38.55 12.05
C ASN A 100 5.31 39.56 10.97
N ASP A 101 4.38 40.39 10.48
CA ASP A 101 4.58 41.31 9.36
C ASP A 101 4.58 42.77 9.84
N ASP A 102 5.03 43.02 11.07
CA ASP A 102 5.39 44.36 11.53
C ASP A 102 6.91 44.53 11.30
N ASP A 103 7.30 44.58 10.02
CA ASP A 103 8.51 45.26 9.57
C ASP A 103 8.18 46.76 9.52
N ASP A 104 8.68 47.54 10.47
CA ASP A 104 9.06 48.96 10.33
C ASP A 104 9.96 49.40 11.51
#